data_AF-A0A3G6YLS8-F1
#
_entry.id   AF-A0A3G6YLS8-F1
#
_cell.length_a   1.000
_cell.length_b   1.000
_cell.length_c   1.000
_cell.angle_alpha   90.00
_cell.angle_beta   90.00
_cell.angle_gamma   90.00
#
_symmetry.space_group_name_H-M   'P 1'
#
loop_
_entity.id
_entity.type
_entity.pdbx_description
1 polymer ?
#
loop_
_entity_poly.entity_id
_entity_poly.type
_entity_poly.pdbx_seq_one_letter_code
_entity_poly.pdbx_strand_id
1 'polypeptide(L)'
;MFVEFKKYHLNQLNSFVHTGKHSFTRDEIGFDENLVLTLMRQSNNLITASAQIMLAHTIPDKQKFIHFLTEKYRDCFFMQEDLDLKVKARVDSYFN
;
A
#
# COMPACT_ATOMS: atom_id res chain seq x y z
N MET A 1 0.17 23.29 5.42
CA MET A 1 0.28 21.84 5.61
C MET A 1 -0.24 21.05 4.39
N PHE A 2 -1.50 21.17 3.97
CA PHE A 2 -2.00 20.48 2.75
C PHE A 2 -1.38 21.01 1.44
N VAL A 3 -1.15 22.33 1.33
CA VAL A 3 -0.53 22.95 0.13
C VAL A 3 0.93 22.53 -0.04
N GLU A 4 1.70 22.55 1.05
CA GLU A 4 3.10 22.10 1.10
C GLU A 4 3.21 20.61 0.74
N PHE A 5 2.33 19.76 1.31
CA PHE A 5 2.27 18.34 0.96
C PHE A 5 1.95 18.13 -0.52
N LYS A 6 0.98 18.89 -1.06
CA LYS A 6 0.62 18.86 -2.48
C LYS A 6 1.78 19.26 -3.39
N LYS A 7 2.59 20.23 -2.95
CA LYS A 7 3.69 20.83 -3.72
C LYS A 7 4.95 19.97 -3.72
N TYR A 8 5.30 19.39 -2.57
CA TYR A 8 6.62 18.75 -2.38
C TYR A 8 6.58 17.23 -2.37
N HIS A 9 5.42 16.62 -2.15
CA HIS A 9 5.31 15.17 -1.95
C HIS A 9 4.31 14.51 -2.90
N LEU A 10 3.28 15.21 -3.39
CA LEU A 10 2.24 14.60 -4.21
C LEU A 10 2.77 14.06 -5.55
N ASN A 11 3.76 14.70 -6.19
CA ASN A 11 4.29 14.22 -7.47
C ASN A 11 5.18 12.98 -7.30
N GLN A 12 5.98 12.92 -6.24
CA GLN A 12 6.79 11.75 -5.88
C GLN A 12 5.90 10.60 -5.41
N LEU A 13 4.85 10.89 -4.63
CA LEU A 13 3.80 9.91 -4.33
C LEU A 13 3.12 9.46 -5.62
N ASN A 14 2.66 10.36 -6.48
CA ASN A 14 1.99 10.01 -7.74
C ASN A 14 2.86 9.10 -8.64
N SER A 15 4.18 9.27 -8.67
CA SER A 15 5.07 8.40 -9.46
C SER A 15 5.20 6.97 -8.89
N PHE A 16 4.88 6.76 -7.61
CA PHE A 16 4.92 5.45 -6.95
C PHE A 16 3.51 4.89 -6.64
N VAL A 17 2.49 5.75 -6.60
CA VAL A 17 1.11 5.52 -6.10
C VAL A 17 0.05 5.64 -7.19
N HIS A 18 0.35 6.13 -8.39
CA HIS A 18 -0.55 5.98 -9.55
C HIS A 18 -0.71 4.53 -10.04
N THR A 19 -0.26 3.55 -9.25
CA THR A 19 -0.38 2.12 -9.50
C THR A 19 -1.83 1.67 -9.69
N GLY A 20 -2.85 2.35 -9.16
CA GLY A 20 -4.25 1.98 -9.46
C GLY A 20 -4.59 2.06 -10.95
N LYS A 21 -4.51 3.26 -11.55
CA LYS A 21 -4.82 3.49 -12.97
C LYS A 21 -3.80 2.83 -13.89
N HIS A 22 -2.52 2.87 -13.54
CA HIS A 22 -1.48 2.24 -14.35
C HIS A 22 -1.50 0.71 -14.27
N SER A 23 -1.99 0.10 -13.20
CA SER A 23 -2.24 -1.35 -13.15
C SER A 23 -3.30 -1.78 -14.16
N PHE A 24 -4.41 -1.04 -14.27
CA PHE A 24 -5.42 -1.30 -15.31
C PHE A 24 -4.88 -1.05 -16.72
N THR A 25 -4.07 -0.01 -16.93
CA THR A 25 -3.41 0.22 -18.23
C THR A 25 -2.37 -0.88 -18.53
N ARG A 26 -1.71 -1.43 -17.51
CA ARG A 26 -0.75 -2.54 -17.66
C ARG A 26 -1.45 -3.85 -17.99
N ASP A 27 -2.63 -4.09 -17.43
CA ASP A 27 -3.52 -5.21 -17.79
C ASP A 27 -3.92 -5.13 -19.28
N GLU A 28 -4.39 -3.96 -19.75
CA GLU A 28 -4.71 -3.76 -21.17
C GLU A 28 -3.48 -3.89 -22.11
N ILE A 29 -2.27 -3.60 -21.62
CA ILE A 29 -1.02 -3.71 -22.41
C ILE A 29 -0.43 -5.14 -22.36
N GLY A 30 -0.98 -6.04 -21.53
CA GLY A 30 -0.58 -7.45 -21.45
C GLY A 30 0.54 -7.76 -20.44
N PHE A 31 0.65 -6.99 -19.35
CA PHE A 31 1.53 -7.33 -18.24
C PHE A 31 1.03 -8.59 -17.52
N ASP A 32 1.96 -9.33 -16.92
CA ASP A 32 1.64 -10.49 -16.10
C ASP A 32 0.64 -10.13 -14.99
N GLU A 33 -0.45 -10.91 -14.90
CA GLU A 33 -1.55 -10.67 -13.96
C GLU A 33 -1.08 -10.70 -12.50
N ASN A 34 -0.16 -11.60 -12.15
CA ASN A 34 0.36 -11.70 -10.78
C ASN A 34 1.16 -10.46 -10.40
N LEU A 35 1.91 -9.89 -11.35
CA LEU A 35 2.60 -8.61 -11.16
C LEU A 35 1.59 -7.48 -10.93
N VAL A 36 0.54 -7.39 -11.73
CA VAL A 36 -0.50 -6.35 -11.59
C VAL A 36 -1.21 -6.47 -10.23
N LEU A 37 -1.62 -7.67 -9.84
CA LEU A 37 -2.26 -7.93 -8.54
C LEU A 37 -1.34 -7.58 -7.37
N THR A 38 -0.06 -7.93 -7.45
CA THR A 38 0.92 -7.58 -6.42
C THR A 38 1.06 -6.07 -6.26
N LEU A 39 1.12 -5.33 -7.37
CA LEU A 39 1.21 -3.87 -7.34
C LEU A 39 -0.05 -3.23 -6.74
N MET A 40 -1.23 -3.75 -7.07
CA MET A 40 -2.50 -3.29 -6.49
C MET A 40 -2.52 -3.51 -4.98
N ARG A 41 -2.12 -4.70 -4.51
CA ARG A 41 -2.04 -5.02 -3.08
C ARG A 41 -1.11 -4.06 -2.33
N GLN A 42 0.09 -3.82 -2.86
CA GLN A 42 1.04 -2.86 -2.30
C GLN A 42 0.50 -1.43 -2.26
N SER A 43 -0.25 -1.01 -3.29
CA SER A 43 -0.92 0.29 -3.31
C SER A 43 -1.93 0.44 -2.17
N ASN A 44 -2.75 -0.59 -1.96
CA ASN A 44 -3.74 -0.62 -0.88
C ASN A 44 -3.08 -0.55 0.51
N ASN A 45 -1.95 -1.24 0.71
CA ASN A 45 -1.15 -1.13 1.94
C ASN A 45 -0.71 0.31 2.22
N LEU A 46 -0.23 1.04 1.21
CA LEU A 46 0.25 2.41 1.37
C LEU A 46 -0.89 3.39 1.70
N ILE A 47 -2.03 3.24 1.03
CA ILE A 47 -3.24 4.02 1.34
C ILE A 47 -3.69 3.74 2.78
N THR A 48 -3.61 2.48 3.21
CA THR A 48 -3.98 2.06 4.57
C THR A 48 -3.05 2.66 5.62
N ALA A 49 -1.73 2.67 5.38
CA ALA A 49 -0.77 3.34 6.26
C ALA A 49 -1.10 4.85 6.40
N SER A 50 -1.45 5.50 5.28
CA SER A 50 -1.85 6.90 5.28
C SER A 50 -3.13 7.14 6.08
N ALA A 51 -4.14 6.28 5.89
CA ALA A 51 -5.39 6.32 6.65
C ALA A 51 -5.15 6.10 8.15
N GLN A 52 -4.22 5.20 8.52
CA GLN A 52 -3.88 4.92 9.91
C GLN A 52 -3.29 6.14 10.62
N ILE A 53 -2.37 6.84 9.95
CA ILE A 53 -1.80 8.11 10.44
C ILE A 53 -2.90 9.15 10.59
N MET A 54 -3.75 9.33 9.57
CA MET A 54 -4.85 10.29 9.63
C MET A 54 -5.81 10.01 10.78
N LEU A 55 -6.22 8.75 10.98
CA LEU A 55 -7.13 8.36 12.05
C LEU A 55 -6.48 8.51 13.43
N ALA A 56 -5.19 8.22 13.57
CA ALA A 56 -4.44 8.44 14.82
C ALA A 56 -4.51 9.91 15.29
N HIS A 57 -4.55 10.87 14.36
CA HIS A 57 -4.50 12.30 14.65
C HIS A 57 -5.85 13.02 14.57
N THR A 58 -6.93 12.35 14.14
CA THR A 58 -8.23 13.01 13.94
C THR A 58 -9.32 12.47 14.85
N ILE A 59 -9.48 11.14 14.92
CA ILE A 59 -10.58 10.52 15.68
C ILE A 59 -10.00 9.38 16.54
N PRO A 60 -9.91 9.57 17.86
CA PRO A 60 -9.49 8.51 18.78
C PRO A 60 -10.28 7.21 18.57
N ASP A 61 -9.60 6.07 18.67
CA ASP A 61 -10.16 4.71 18.62
C ASP A 61 -10.79 4.25 17.29
N LYS A 62 -10.65 4.99 16.18
CA LYS A 62 -11.14 4.55 14.86
C LYS A 62 -10.18 3.69 14.04
N GLN A 63 -8.97 3.41 14.52
CA GLN A 63 -8.03 2.51 13.86
C GLN A 63 -8.56 1.07 13.73
N LYS A 64 -9.50 0.66 14.60
CA LYS A 64 -10.20 -0.64 14.51
C LYS A 64 -10.93 -0.84 13.16
N PHE A 65 -11.39 0.24 12.53
CA PHE A 65 -12.00 0.16 11.19
C PHE A 65 -11.00 -0.30 10.14
N ILE A 66 -9.73 0.09 10.26
CA ILE A 66 -8.69 -0.39 9.34
C ILE A 66 -8.51 -1.89 9.50
N HIS A 67 -8.43 -2.39 10.74
CA HIS A 67 -8.28 -3.83 10.98
C HIS A 67 -9.45 -4.62 10.38
N PHE A 68 -10.68 -4.16 10.62
CA PHE A 68 -11.87 -4.77 10.01
C PHE A 68 -11.80 -4.80 8.47
N LEU A 69 -11.38 -3.69 7.83
CA LEU A 69 -11.26 -3.62 6.38
C LEU A 69 -10.14 -4.53 5.85
N THR A 70 -9.01 -4.58 6.53
CA THR A 70 -7.89 -5.46 6.18
C THR A 70 -8.26 -6.93 6.31
N GLU A 71 -8.97 -7.33 7.35
CA GLU A 71 -9.47 -8.70 7.52
C GLU A 71 -10.51 -9.04 6.44
N LYS A 72 -11.51 -8.17 6.24
CA LYS A 72 -12.59 -8.41 5.27
C LYS A 72 -12.10 -8.49 3.82
N TYR A 73 -11.07 -7.73 3.48
CA TYR A 73 -10.52 -7.65 2.12
C TYR A 73 -9.06 -8.11 2.08
N ARG A 74 -8.70 -9.15 2.85
CA ARG A 74 -7.32 -9.62 3.03
C ARG A 74 -6.56 -9.86 1.73
N ASP A 75 -7.22 -10.42 0.73
CA ASP A 75 -6.63 -10.70 -0.59
C ASP A 75 -6.30 -9.44 -1.40
N CYS A 76 -6.80 -8.28 -0.98
CA CYS A 76 -6.48 -6.99 -1.56
C CYS A 76 -5.27 -6.33 -0.91
N PHE A 77 -4.64 -6.95 0.09
CA PHE A 77 -3.45 -6.44 0.77
C PHE A 77 -2.27 -7.40 0.62
N PHE A 78 -1.07 -6.86 0.74
CA PHE A 78 0.17 -7.63 0.77
C PHE A 78 0.74 -7.62 2.18
N MET A 79 0.54 -8.70 2.93
CA MET A 79 0.95 -8.78 4.33
C MET A 79 2.32 -9.44 4.47
N GLN A 80 2.87 -9.41 5.69
CA GLN A 80 4.16 -10.05 5.97
C GLN A 80 4.15 -11.55 5.72
N GLU A 81 2.99 -12.17 5.84
CA GLU A 81 2.74 -13.58 5.58
C GLU A 81 2.90 -13.94 4.10
N ASP A 82 2.73 -12.95 3.20
CA ASP A 82 2.80 -13.11 1.75
C ASP A 82 4.24 -12.98 1.21
N LEU A 83 5.21 -12.65 2.08
CA LEU A 83 6.63 -12.56 1.71
C LEU A 83 7.24 -13.96 1.58
N ASP A 84 7.98 -14.17 0.50
CA ASP A 84 8.86 -15.32 0.38
C ASP A 84 9.83 -15.39 1.58
N LEU A 85 9.97 -16.58 2.17
CA LEU A 85 10.75 -16.78 3.39
C LEU A 85 12.22 -16.37 3.24
N LYS A 86 12.82 -16.52 2.05
CA LYS A 86 14.20 -16.09 1.80
C LYS A 86 14.29 -14.58 1.73
N VAL A 87 13.30 -13.94 1.10
CA VAL A 87 13.21 -12.48 1.05
C VAL A 87 13.02 -11.91 2.45
N LYS A 88 12.11 -12.49 3.24
CA LYS A 88 11.88 -12.10 4.64
C LYS A 88 13.16 -12.20 5.46
N ALA A 89 13.84 -13.35 5.44
CA ALA A 89 15.09 -13.55 6.16
C ALA A 89 16.18 -12.55 5.76
N ARG A 90 16.30 -12.25 4.45
CA ARG A 90 17.23 -11.23 3.96
C ARG A 90 16.87 -9.84 4.46
N VAL A 91 15.59 -9.45 4.41
CA VAL A 91 15.13 -8.14 4.90
C VAL A 91 15.39 -8.00 6.39
N ASP A 92 15.01 -9.00 7.19
CA ASP A 92 15.20 -8.99 8.64
C ASP A 92 16.69 -8.88 9.02
N SER A 93 17.60 -9.46 8.22
CA SER A 93 19.04 -9.35 8.46
C SER A 93 19.61 -7.91 8.36
N TYR A 94 18.92 -6.97 7.72
CA TYR A 94 19.34 -5.57 7.67
C TYR A 94 19.00 -4.79 8.95
N PHE A 95 18.15 -5.34 9.82
CA PHE A 95 17.65 -4.67 11.03
C PHE A 95 18.14 -5.33 12.33
N ASN A 96 18.98 -6.35 12.23
CA ASN A 96 19.72 -6.97 13.32
C ASN A 96 21.13 -6.38 13.42
#